data_AF-A0A6B3GZG1-F1
#
_entry.id   AF-A0A6B3GZG1-F1
#
_cell.length_a   1.000
_cell.length_b   1.000
_cell.length_c   1.000
_cell.angle_alpha   90.00
_cell.angle_beta   90.00
_cell.angle_gamma   90.00
#
_symmetry.space_group_name_H-M   'P 1'
#
loop_
_entity.id
_entity.type
_entity.pdbx_description
1 polymer ?
#
loop_
_entity_poly.entity_id
_entity_poly.type
_entity_poly.pdbx_seq_one_letter_code
_entity_poly.pdbx_strand_id
1 'polypeptide(L)'
;MIAVEKALEQYGAPIYVRHEIVHNKYVVQTLEKKGAIFVDVTAEVPEGSIVMFSAHGVAPTVHAEAAERKLATIDATCPLVTKVHKEAVR
;
A
#
# COMPACT_ATOMS: atom_id res chain seq x y z
N MET A 1 1.39 -10.35 3.80
CA MET A 1 1.65 -9.82 5.16
C MET A 1 3.11 -9.52 5.43
N ILE A 2 4.05 -10.33 4.94
CA ILE A 2 5.49 -10.07 5.07
C ILE A 2 5.90 -8.67 4.53
N ALA A 3 5.23 -8.16 3.49
CA ALA A 3 5.57 -6.86 2.90
C ALA A 3 5.41 -5.68 3.88
N VAL A 4 4.33 -5.63 4.68
CA VAL A 4 4.10 -4.54 5.65
C VAL A 4 5.14 -4.61 6.77
N GLU A 5 5.37 -5.81 7.30
CA GLU A 5 6.34 -6.00 8.38
C GLU A 5 7.75 -5.63 7.92
N LYS A 6 8.16 -6.07 6.73
CA LYS A 6 9.45 -5.70 6.14
C LYS A 6 9.57 -4.19 5.90
N ALA A 7 8.51 -3.54 5.43
CA ALA A 7 8.52 -2.10 5.25
C ALA A 7 8.69 -1.37 6.61
N LEU A 8 7.99 -1.82 7.65
CA LEU A 8 8.14 -1.28 9.00
C LEU A 8 9.56 -1.52 9.57
N GLU A 9 10.13 -2.70 9.33
CA GLU A 9 11.51 -3.02 9.75
C GLU A 9 12.55 -2.17 9.00
N GLN A 10 12.34 -1.92 7.71
CA GLN A 10 13.31 -1.21 6.86
C GLN A 10 13.23 0.31 7.00
N TYR A 11 12.01 0.86 7.09
CA TYR A 11 11.77 2.31 7.01
C TYR A 11 11.26 2.91 8.33
N GLY A 12 10.89 2.08 9.31
CA GLY A 12 10.28 2.53 10.56
C GLY A 12 8.80 2.89 10.40
N ALA A 13 8.18 3.26 11.51
CA ALA A 13 6.81 3.74 11.55
C ALA A 13 6.73 5.27 11.36
N PRO A 14 5.64 5.82 10.80
CA PRO A 14 4.47 5.09 10.29
C PRO A 14 4.64 4.61 8.84
N ILE A 15 4.02 3.48 8.51
CA ILE A 15 3.80 3.02 7.13
C ILE A 15 2.32 3.05 6.81
N TYR A 16 1.92 3.82 5.79
CA TYR A 16 0.54 3.88 5.35
C TYR A 16 0.24 2.74 4.39
N VAL A 17 -0.93 2.12 4.52
CA VAL A 17 -1.36 0.99 3.71
C VAL A 17 -2.69 1.35 3.06
N ARG A 18 -2.71 1.43 1.73
CA ARG A 18 -3.94 1.76 1.00
C ARG A 18 -4.79 0.51 0.79
N HIS A 19 -5.99 0.53 1.36
CA HIS A 19 -6.97 -0.55 1.40
C HIS A 19 -6.46 -1.80 2.14
N GLU A 20 -7.35 -2.60 2.72
CA GLU A 20 -6.92 -3.76 3.50
C GLU A 20 -6.08 -4.74 2.65
N ILE A 21 -4.82 -4.96 3.05
CA ILE A 21 -3.95 -5.97 2.42
C ILE A 21 -4.49 -7.38 2.64
N VAL A 22 -5.26 -7.59 3.73
CA VAL A 22 -5.86 -8.87 4.10
C VAL A 22 -7.16 -8.67 4.88
N HIS A 23 -8.18 -9.46 4.57
CA HIS A 23 -9.43 -9.53 5.34
C HIS A 23 -9.26 -10.36 6.65
N ASN A 24 -8.17 -10.15 7.38
CA ASN A 24 -7.89 -10.85 8.64
C ASN A 24 -7.63 -9.84 9.75
N LYS A 25 -8.64 -9.67 10.62
CA LYS A 25 -8.62 -8.71 11.73
C LYS A 25 -7.43 -8.88 12.69
N TYR A 26 -7.03 -10.12 12.99
CA TYR A 26 -5.91 -10.38 13.89
C TYR A 26 -4.59 -9.82 13.32
N VAL A 27 -4.42 -9.97 12.01
CA VAL A 27 -3.24 -9.49 11.31
C VAL A 27 -3.24 -7.97 11.25
N VAL A 28 -4.37 -7.37 10.85
CA VAL A 28 -4.51 -5.90 10.78
C VAL A 28 -4.14 -5.29 12.13
N GLN A 29 -4.75 -5.76 13.22
CA GLN A 29 -4.44 -5.29 14.57
C GLN A 29 -2.97 -5.48 14.97
N THR A 30 -2.33 -6.57 14.53
CA THR A 30 -0.91 -6.81 14.82
C THR A 30 -0.01 -5.82 14.10
N LEU A 31 -0.34 -5.48 12.85
CA LEU A 31 0.41 -4.51 12.05
C LEU A 31 0.18 -3.07 12.55
N GLU A 32 -1.05 -2.73 12.93
CA GLU A 32 -1.37 -1.43 13.54
C GLU A 32 -0.56 -1.19 14.82
N LYS A 33 -0.47 -2.21 15.69
CA LYS A 33 0.38 -2.15 16.89
C LYS A 33 1.86 -1.94 16.59
N LYS A 34 2.32 -2.34 15.40
CA LYS A 34 3.70 -2.13 14.93
C LYS A 34 3.90 -0.78 14.22
N GLY A 35 2.84 0.01 14.02
CA GLY A 35 2.90 1.33 13.40
C GLY A 35 2.44 1.38 11.93
N ALA A 36 1.77 0.33 11.44
CA ALA A 36 1.03 0.45 10.17
C ALA A 36 -0.24 1.28 10.37
N ILE A 37 -0.58 2.10 9.37
CA ILE A 37 -1.82 2.88 9.35
C ILE A 37 -2.58 2.51 8.09
N PHE A 38 -3.75 1.90 8.24
CA PHE A 38 -4.60 1.54 7.10
C PHE A 38 -5.48 2.73 6.73
N VAL A 39 -5.50 3.06 5.44
CA VAL A 39 -6.26 4.18 4.88
C VAL A 39 -7.10 3.69 3.72
N ASP A 40 -8.28 4.29 3.53
CA ASP A 40 -9.17 3.91 2.43
C ASP A 40 -8.76 4.61 1.13
N VAL A 41 -8.34 5.87 1.24
CA VAL A 41 -7.97 6.70 0.08
C VAL A 41 -6.59 7.31 0.22
N THR A 42 -5.93 7.53 -0.92
CA THR A 42 -4.58 8.10 -1.00
C THR A 42 -4.50 9.47 -0.34
N ALA A 43 -5.59 10.25 -0.37
CA ALA A 43 -5.67 11.60 0.19
C ALA A 43 -5.48 11.66 1.73
N GLU A 44 -5.73 10.56 2.45
CA GLU A 44 -5.58 10.48 3.91
C GLU A 44 -4.12 10.38 4.36
N VAL A 45 -3.21 9.97 3.48
CA VAL A 45 -1.78 9.82 3.80
C VAL A 45 -1.14 11.22 3.90
N PRO A 46 -0.28 11.58 4.85
CA PRO A 46 0.39 12.89 4.80
C PRO A 46 1.36 12.98 3.61
N GLU A 47 1.48 14.15 2.98
CA GLU A 47 2.41 14.37 1.87
C GLU A 47 3.85 13.99 2.24
N GLY A 48 4.60 13.44 1.28
CA GLY A 48 5.97 12.97 1.51
C GLY A 48 6.09 11.67 2.32
N SER A 49 4.99 11.11 2.83
CA SER A 49 5.01 9.85 3.60
C SER A 49 5.14 8.62 2.69
N ILE A 50 5.43 7.47 3.30
CA ILE A 50 5.48 6.18 2.61
C ILE A 50 4.08 5.57 2.57
N VAL A 51 3.61 5.23 1.37
CA VAL A 51 2.37 4.47 1.15
C VAL A 51 2.67 3.15 0.47
N MET A 52 2.06 2.08 0.97
CA MET A 52 2.14 0.76 0.37
C MET A 52 0.81 0.34 -0.25
N PHE A 53 0.87 -0.13 -1.50
CA PHE A 53 -0.27 -0.70 -2.21
C PHE A 53 -0.33 -2.21 -2.00
N SER A 54 -1.54 -2.74 -1.82
CA SER A 54 -1.75 -4.15 -1.54
C SER A 54 -1.42 -5.07 -2.72
N ALA A 55 -1.32 -6.37 -2.43
CA ALA A 55 -1.01 -7.39 -3.43
C ALA A 55 -2.03 -7.53 -4.58
N HIS A 56 -3.23 -6.97 -4.38
CA HIS A 56 -4.33 -6.99 -5.34
C HIS A 56 -4.19 -5.92 -6.45
N GLY A 57 -3.20 -5.04 -6.34
CA GLY A 57 -3.04 -3.91 -7.25
C GLY A 57 -4.00 -2.76 -6.96
N VAL A 58 -3.73 -1.63 -7.60
CA VAL A 58 -4.55 -0.42 -7.53
C VAL A 58 -4.73 0.15 -8.93
N ALA A 59 -5.76 0.98 -9.12
CA ALA A 59 -6.01 1.63 -10.40
C ALA A 59 -4.87 2.60 -10.77
N PRO A 60 -4.61 2.87 -12.06
CA PRO A 60 -3.58 3.83 -12.47
C PRO A 60 -3.77 5.24 -11.87
N THR A 61 -5.01 5.67 -11.65
CA THR A 61 -5.33 6.96 -11.01
C THR A 61 -4.76 7.07 -9.60
N VAL A 62 -4.69 5.95 -8.87
CA VAL A 62 -4.15 5.89 -7.51
C VAL A 62 -2.65 6.12 -7.50
N HIS A 63 -1.93 5.59 -8.49
CA HIS A 63 -0.52 5.87 -8.66
C HIS A 63 -0.30 7.35 -8.99
N ALA A 64 -1.17 7.96 -9.81
CA ALA A 64 -1.10 9.38 -10.13
C ALA A 64 -1.35 10.26 -8.88
N GLU A 65 -2.37 9.96 -8.09
CA GLU A 65 -2.65 10.64 -6.81
C GLU A 65 -1.45 10.58 -5.86
N ALA A 66 -0.83 9.41 -5.73
CA ALA A 66 0.33 9.24 -4.86
C ALA A 66 1.54 10.06 -5.37
N ALA A 67 1.74 10.12 -6.68
CA ALA A 67 2.80 10.93 -7.29
C ALA A 67 2.56 12.43 -7.10
N GLU A 68 1.33 12.91 -7.29
CA GLU A 68 0.94 14.31 -7.08
C GLU A 68 1.25 14.76 -5.65
N ARG A 69 0.98 13.89 -4.67
CA ARG A 69 1.19 14.11 -3.24
C ARG A 69 2.61 13.79 -2.77
N LYS A 70 3.51 13.50 -3.72
CA LYS A 70 4.93 13.20 -3.49
C LYS A 70 5.15 12.05 -2.50
N LEU A 71 4.25 11.06 -2.51
CA LEU A 71 4.35 9.91 -1.63
C LEU A 71 5.44 8.96 -2.15
N ALA A 72 6.20 8.37 -1.22
CA ALA A 72 7.08 7.26 -1.54
C ALA A 72 6.24 5.98 -1.61
N THR A 73 6.13 5.38 -2.80
CA THR A 73 5.25 4.22 -3.01
C THR A 73 6.01 2.90 -2.91
N ILE A 74 5.49 1.96 -2.12
CA ILE A 74 5.89 0.54 -2.13
C ILE A 74 4.77 -0.24 -2.79
N ASP A 75 5.07 -0.94 -3.89
CA ASP A 75 4.06 -1.76 -4.57
C ASP A 75 4.25 -3.24 -4.22
N ALA A 76 3.31 -3.78 -3.43
CA ALA A 76 3.30 -5.20 -3.07
C ALA A 76 2.47 -6.05 -4.05
N THR A 77 2.02 -5.49 -5.19
CA THR A 77 1.23 -6.18 -6.22
C THR A 77 1.93 -7.45 -6.68
N CYS A 78 1.21 -8.57 -6.67
CA CYS A 78 1.74 -9.82 -7.19
C CYS A 78 2.08 -9.65 -8.69
N PRO A 79 3.27 -10.06 -9.17
CA PRO A 79 3.65 -9.91 -10.58
C PRO A 79 2.65 -10.50 -11.58
N LEU A 80 1.86 -11.50 -11.15
CA LEU A 80 0.79 -12.10 -11.95
C LEU A 80 -0.37 -11.13 -12.21
N VAL A 81 -0.69 -10.25 -11.26
CA VAL A 81 -1.75 -9.24 -11.36
C VAL A 81 -1.31 -8.07 -12.25
N THR A 82 -0.05 -7.66 -12.17
CA THR A 82 0.53 -6.64 -13.06
C THR A 82 0.44 -7.05 -14.53
N LYS A 83 0.53 -8.35 -14.84
CA LYS A 83 0.39 -8.87 -16.21
C LYS A 83 -1.03 -8.71 -16.76
N VAL A 84 -2.05 -8.98 -15.95
CA VAL A 84 -3.47 -8.85 -16.36
C VAL A 84 -3.86 -7.39 -16.58
N HIS A 85 -3.44 -6.47 -15.71
CA HIS A 85 -3.74 -5.04 -15.89
C HIS A 85 -3.14 -4.46 -17.17
N LYS A 86 -1.95 -4.91 -17.60
CA LYS A 86 -1.35 -4.47 -18.88
C LYS A 86 -2.14 -4.93 -20.11
N GLU A 87 -2.82 -6.07 -20.04
CA GLU A 87 -3.64 -6.58 -21.14
C GLU A 87 -5.01 -5.88 -21.20
N ALA A 88 -5.55 -5.44 -20.05
CA ALA A 88 -6.83 -4.73 -19.98
C ALA A 88 -6.79 -3.27 -20.46
N VAL A 89 -5.59 -2.68 -20.59
CA VAL A 89 -5.39 -1.30 -21.10
C VAL A 89 -5.27 -1.28 -22.63
N ARG A 90 -5.38 -2.44 -23.30
CA ARG A 90 -5.23 -2.58 -24.76
C ARG A 90 -6.55 -2.65 -25.50
#